data_AF-A0A450TRS7-F1
#
_entry.id   AF-A0A450TRS7-F1
#
_cell.length_a   1.000
_cell.length_b   1.000
_cell.length_c   1.000
_cell.angle_alpha   90.00
_cell.angle_beta   90.00
_cell.angle_gamma   90.00
#
_symmetry.space_group_name_H-M   'P 1'
#
loop_
_entity.id
_entity.type
_entity.pdbx_description
1 polymer ?
#
loop_
_entity_poly.entity_id
_entity_poly.type
_entity_poly.pdbx_seq_one_letter_code
_entity_poly.pdbx_strand_id
1 'polypeptide(L)'
;MCSPPPTKKCAPPSDADRDLTDRLIQVGRILNIPVFDHLIITIRQYLSFEAEGLMEELRRSLKWVPPYEIELRIRNEELRIREEAVRVARAEGEREGKGMGMREGLREGRKEGREMGIEKGLQEGEMKGEKRKAVEVARAALARGLDVGMVAEISGLTEGDVARLKAEKK
;
A
#
# COMPACT_ATOMS: atom_id res chain seq x y z
N MET A 1 -4.51 -25.64 59.52
CA MET A 1 -4.79 -26.01 58.12
C MET A 1 -5.20 -27.47 58.11
N CYS A 2 -6.49 -27.76 57.92
CA CYS A 2 -6.95 -29.14 57.78
C CYS A 2 -6.73 -29.58 56.34
N SER A 3 -5.92 -30.61 56.13
CA SER A 3 -5.82 -31.28 54.83
C SER A 3 -7.17 -31.92 54.50
N PRO A 4 -7.71 -31.75 53.27
CA PRO A 4 -8.96 -32.39 52.89
C PRO A 4 -8.79 -33.92 52.95
N PRO A 5 -9.81 -34.67 53.39
CA PRO A 5 -9.76 -36.13 53.40
C PRO A 5 -9.57 -36.66 51.97
N PRO A 6 -8.90 -37.81 51.79
CA PRO A 6 -8.68 -38.39 50.47
C PRO A 6 -10.02 -38.64 49.77
N THR A 7 -10.24 -37.93 48.67
CA THR A 7 -11.44 -38.05 47.83
C THR A 7 -11.42 -39.42 47.16
N LYS A 8 -12.11 -40.42 47.74
CA LYS A 8 -12.56 -41.56 46.95
C LYS A 8 -13.45 -40.99 45.85
N LYS A 9 -13.04 -41.17 44.59
CA LYS A 9 -13.77 -40.66 43.44
C LYS A 9 -15.20 -41.19 43.47
N CYS A 10 -16.16 -40.28 43.34
CA CYS A 10 -17.53 -40.65 42.99
C CYS A 10 -17.57 -41.50 41.73
N ALA A 11 -18.69 -42.19 41.52
CA ALA A 11 -19.04 -42.65 40.18
C ALA A 11 -18.91 -41.45 39.21
N PRO A 12 -18.31 -41.65 38.02
CA PRO A 12 -18.15 -40.58 37.06
C PRO A 12 -19.53 -39.99 36.71
N PRO A 13 -19.61 -38.67 36.43
CA PRO A 13 -20.87 -38.06 36.04
C PRO A 13 -21.42 -38.73 34.78
N SER A 14 -22.73 -38.95 34.75
CA SER A 14 -23.39 -39.56 33.60
C SER A 14 -23.48 -38.57 32.42
N ASP A 15 -23.75 -39.08 31.23
CA ASP A 15 -24.01 -38.24 30.06
C ASP A 15 -25.23 -37.32 30.26
N ALA A 16 -26.21 -37.76 31.05
CA ALA A 16 -27.37 -36.94 31.41
C ALA A 16 -26.96 -35.76 32.32
N ASP A 17 -26.05 -35.99 33.27
CA ASP A 17 -25.52 -34.93 34.14
C ASP A 17 -24.73 -33.90 33.30
N ARG A 18 -23.92 -34.38 32.34
CA ARG A 18 -23.19 -33.51 31.40
C ARG A 18 -24.14 -32.70 30.52
N ASP A 19 -25.17 -33.33 29.95
CA ASP A 19 -26.15 -32.65 29.09
C ASP A 19 -26.95 -31.58 29.84
N LEU A 20 -27.39 -31.90 31.06
CA LEU A 20 -28.08 -30.94 31.93
C LEU A 20 -27.19 -29.74 32.24
N THR A 21 -25.93 -29.99 32.59
CA THR A 21 -24.96 -28.94 32.92
C THR A 21 -24.69 -28.05 31.71
N ASP A 22 -24.52 -28.62 30.52
CA ASP A 22 -24.33 -27.86 29.28
C ASP A 22 -25.51 -26.90 29.03
N ARG A 23 -26.75 -27.40 29.13
CA ARG A 23 -27.95 -26.55 29.02
C ARG A 23 -27.99 -25.45 30.06
N LEU A 24 -27.64 -25.73 31.31
CA LEU A 24 -27.60 -24.73 32.38
C LEU A 24 -26.55 -23.64 32.11
N ILE A 25 -25.36 -24.02 31.63
CA ILE A 25 -24.32 -23.07 31.21
C ILE A 25 -24.87 -22.16 30.10
N GLN A 26 -25.56 -22.73 29.11
CA GLN A 26 -26.13 -21.97 28.00
C GLN A 26 -27.26 -21.03 28.45
N VAL A 27 -28.18 -21.48 29.30
CA VAL A 27 -29.22 -20.61 29.89
C VAL A 27 -28.59 -19.49 30.72
N GLY A 28 -27.56 -19.81 31.51
CA GLY A 28 -26.80 -18.83 32.26
C GLY A 28 -26.19 -17.75 31.37
N ARG A 29 -25.63 -18.11 30.20
CA ARG A 29 -25.15 -17.14 29.20
C ARG A 29 -26.26 -16.21 28.71
N ILE A 30 -27.43 -16.75 28.39
CA ILE A 30 -28.60 -15.97 27.92
C ILE A 30 -29.04 -14.96 28.98
N LEU A 31 -29.11 -15.39 30.24
CA LEU A 31 -29.56 -14.55 31.36
C LEU A 31 -28.45 -13.67 31.95
N ASN A 32 -27.23 -13.78 31.45
CA ASN A 32 -26.03 -13.16 32.03
C ASN A 32 -25.82 -13.54 33.51
N ILE A 33 -26.10 -14.79 33.85
CA ILE A 33 -25.91 -15.38 35.18
C ILE A 33 -24.93 -16.57 35.03
N PRO A 34 -23.68 -16.45 35.50
CA PRO A 34 -22.70 -17.53 35.35
C PRO A 34 -23.06 -18.75 36.20
N VAL A 35 -22.95 -19.94 35.59
CA VAL A 35 -22.98 -21.22 36.32
C VAL A 35 -21.55 -21.55 36.72
N PHE A 36 -21.26 -21.49 38.02
CA PHE A 36 -19.91 -21.65 38.55
C PHE A 36 -19.49 -23.10 38.71
N ASP A 37 -20.38 -23.96 39.22
CA ASP A 37 -20.08 -25.36 39.46
C ASP A 37 -21.37 -26.19 39.46
N HIS A 38 -21.23 -27.48 39.21
CA HIS A 38 -22.26 -28.49 39.44
C HIS A 38 -21.69 -29.52 40.41
N LEU A 39 -22.29 -29.59 41.60
CA LEU A 39 -21.92 -30.56 42.64
C LEU A 39 -22.84 -31.78 42.61
N ILE A 40 -22.27 -32.97 42.36
CA ILE A 40 -22.97 -34.25 42.57
C ILE A 40 -22.62 -34.73 43.97
N ILE A 41 -23.61 -34.75 44.88
CA ILE A 41 -23.42 -35.09 46.29
C ILE A 41 -24.07 -36.44 46.60
N THR A 42 -23.37 -37.28 47.34
CA THR A 42 -23.87 -38.56 47.87
C THR A 42 -23.66 -38.60 49.38
N ILE A 43 -24.22 -39.63 50.03
CA ILE A 43 -24.10 -39.84 51.49
C ILE A 43 -22.66 -39.97 52.02
N ARG A 44 -21.65 -40.16 51.16
CA ARG A 44 -20.24 -40.39 51.56
C ARG A 44 -19.22 -39.51 50.87
N GLN A 45 -19.58 -38.81 49.81
CA GLN A 45 -18.64 -38.16 48.88
C GLN A 45 -19.37 -37.16 47.97
N TYR A 46 -18.63 -36.23 47.40
CA TYR A 46 -19.12 -35.28 46.40
C TYR A 46 -18.18 -35.22 45.19
N LEU A 47 -18.70 -34.77 44.04
CA LEU A 47 -17.94 -34.48 42.82
C LEU A 47 -18.26 -33.06 42.37
N SER A 48 -17.22 -32.28 42.05
CA SER A 48 -17.33 -30.91 41.53
C SER A 48 -16.92 -30.89 40.07
N PHE A 49 -17.79 -30.37 39.21
CA PHE A 49 -17.51 -30.25 37.78
C PHE A 49 -16.40 -29.25 37.52
N GLU A 50 -16.31 -28.18 38.31
CA GLU A 50 -15.23 -27.19 38.19
C GLU A 50 -13.90 -27.81 38.63
N ALA A 51 -13.86 -28.52 39.77
CA ALA A 51 -12.63 -29.14 40.27
C ALA A 51 -12.09 -30.25 39.34
N GLU A 52 -12.98 -30.97 38.65
CA GLU A 52 -12.63 -31.99 37.66
C GLU A 52 -12.37 -31.40 36.26
N GLY A 53 -12.52 -30.08 36.06
CA GLY A 53 -12.30 -29.40 34.77
C GLY A 53 -13.41 -29.60 33.72
N LEU A 54 -14.50 -30.27 34.09
CA LEU A 54 -15.66 -30.51 33.22
C LEU A 54 -16.39 -29.23 32.85
N MET A 55 -16.39 -28.23 33.73
CA MET A 55 -16.99 -26.92 33.43
C MET A 55 -16.33 -26.24 32.22
N GLU A 56 -15.00 -26.31 32.11
CA GLU A 56 -14.28 -25.69 30.99
C GLU A 56 -14.54 -26.44 29.67
N GLU A 57 -14.63 -27.77 29.72
CA GLU A 57 -15.03 -28.61 28.58
C GLU A 57 -16.43 -28.21 28.06
N LEU A 58 -17.42 -28.16 28.96
CA LEU A 58 -18.79 -27.85 28.61
C LEU A 58 -18.98 -26.39 28.18
N ARG A 59 -18.23 -25.44 28.74
CA ARG A 59 -18.23 -24.04 28.27
C ARG A 59 -17.81 -23.92 26.79
N ARG A 60 -17.02 -24.87 26.27
CA ARG A 60 -16.59 -24.90 24.85
C ARG A 60 -17.54 -25.70 23.95
N SER A 61 -18.51 -26.39 24.53
CA SER A 61 -19.54 -27.13 23.80
C SER A 61 -20.30 -26.19 22.85
N LEU A 62 -20.54 -26.67 21.63
CA LEU A 62 -21.43 -26.03 20.67
C LEU A 62 -22.80 -26.71 20.60
N LYS A 63 -23.04 -27.74 21.42
CA LYS A 63 -24.22 -28.61 21.31
C LYS A 63 -25.53 -27.87 21.55
N TRP A 64 -25.57 -26.99 22.56
CA TRP A 64 -26.76 -26.24 22.96
C TRP A 64 -26.61 -24.72 22.79
N VAL A 65 -25.62 -24.28 22.01
CA VAL A 65 -25.42 -22.85 21.74
C VAL A 65 -26.60 -22.31 20.93
N PRO A 66 -27.26 -21.22 21.36
CA PRO A 66 -28.36 -20.65 20.61
C PRO A 66 -27.96 -20.26 19.18
N PRO A 67 -28.77 -20.56 18.16
CA PRO A 67 -28.43 -20.28 16.75
C PRO A 67 -28.04 -18.83 16.48
N TYR A 68 -28.71 -17.86 17.12
CA TYR A 68 -28.41 -16.44 16.93
C TYR A 68 -27.00 -16.04 17.39
N GLU A 69 -26.41 -16.72 18.38
CA GLU A 69 -25.02 -16.46 18.78
C GLU A 69 -24.04 -16.97 17.73
N ILE A 70 -24.35 -18.13 17.13
CA ILE A 70 -23.56 -18.71 16.04
C ILE A 70 -23.60 -17.76 14.84
N GLU A 71 -24.79 -17.30 14.46
CA GLU A 71 -24.98 -16.31 13.39
C GLU A 71 -24.25 -15.01 13.68
N LEU A 72 -24.31 -14.50 14.92
CA LEU A 72 -23.60 -13.28 15.30
C LEU A 72 -22.07 -13.45 15.19
N ARG A 73 -21.53 -14.60 15.58
CA ARG A 73 -20.10 -14.92 15.41
C ARG A 73 -19.70 -14.97 13.94
N ILE A 74 -20.48 -15.66 13.11
CA ILE A 74 -20.25 -15.73 11.66
C ILE A 74 -20.27 -14.32 11.07
N ARG A 75 -21.32 -13.54 11.36
CA ARG A 75 -21.47 -12.16 10.86
C ARG A 75 -20.29 -11.28 11.27
N ASN A 76 -19.88 -11.34 12.53
CA ASN A 76 -18.76 -10.53 13.01
C ASN A 76 -17.45 -10.94 12.33
N GLU A 77 -17.22 -12.22 12.11
CA GLU A 77 -16.03 -12.69 11.41
C GLU A 77 -16.05 -12.32 9.92
N GLU A 78 -17.20 -12.44 9.26
CA GLU A 78 -17.41 -11.97 7.88
C GLU A 78 -17.11 -10.47 7.73
N LEU A 79 -17.56 -9.66 8.70
CA LEU A 79 -17.26 -8.22 8.73
C LEU A 79 -15.76 -7.97 8.81
N ARG A 80 -15.05 -8.68 9.69
CA ARG A 80 -13.58 -8.54 9.84
C ARG A 80 -12.84 -8.93 8.57
N ILE A 81 -13.22 -10.07 7.97
CA ILE A 81 -12.64 -10.54 6.71
C ILE A 81 -12.89 -9.51 5.60
N ARG A 82 -14.11 -8.96 5.52
CA ARG A 82 -14.48 -7.95 4.53
C ARG A 82 -13.69 -6.65 4.72
N GLU A 83 -13.59 -6.15 5.94
CA GLU A 83 -12.81 -4.96 6.27
C GLU A 83 -11.34 -5.13 5.90
N GLU A 84 -10.77 -6.29 6.21
CA GLU A 84 -9.40 -6.62 5.84
C GLU A 84 -9.22 -6.68 4.32
N ALA A 85 -10.13 -7.34 3.60
CA ALA A 85 -10.08 -7.40 2.14
C ALA A 85 -10.13 -6.01 1.50
N VAL A 86 -11.01 -5.13 1.98
CA VAL A 86 -11.10 -3.74 1.51
C VAL A 86 -9.81 -2.97 1.79
N ARG A 87 -9.23 -3.14 2.98
CA ARG A 87 -7.97 -2.49 3.36
C ARG A 87 -6.82 -2.92 2.46
N VAL A 88 -6.68 -4.23 2.20
CA VAL A 88 -5.64 -4.79 1.33
C VAL A 88 -5.83 -4.29 -0.10
N ALA A 89 -7.03 -4.41 -0.66
CA ALA A 89 -7.32 -3.95 -2.02
C ALA A 89 -7.02 -2.45 -2.21
N ARG A 90 -7.35 -1.61 -1.23
CA ARG A 90 -7.02 -0.18 -1.26
C ARG A 90 -5.52 0.07 -1.24
N ALA A 91 -4.78 -0.61 -0.37
CA ALA A 91 -3.33 -0.44 -0.24
C ALA A 91 -2.60 -0.88 -1.51
N GLU A 92 -3.02 -1.99 -2.12
CA GLU A 92 -2.48 -2.47 -3.38
C GLU A 92 -2.81 -1.51 -4.53
N GLY A 93 -4.08 -1.12 -4.67
CA GLY A 93 -4.50 -0.18 -5.71
C GLY A 93 -3.79 1.17 -5.62
N GLU A 94 -3.54 1.68 -4.41
CA GLU A 94 -2.77 2.91 -4.20
C GLU A 94 -1.29 2.74 -4.59
N ARG A 95 -0.65 1.62 -4.18
CA ARG A 95 0.75 1.34 -4.52
C ARG A 95 0.92 1.19 -6.02
N GLU A 96 0.06 0.43 -6.68
CA GLU A 96 0.09 0.21 -8.12
C GLU A 96 -0.20 1.50 -8.88
N GLY A 97 -1.25 2.23 -8.49
CA GLY A 97 -1.62 3.50 -9.11
C GLY A 97 -0.49 4.54 -9.03
N LYS A 98 0.10 4.71 -7.84
CA LYS A 98 1.28 5.59 -7.66
C LYS A 98 2.48 5.11 -8.47
N GLY A 99 2.74 3.80 -8.48
CA GLY A 99 3.85 3.22 -9.23
C GLY A 99 3.72 3.38 -10.74
N MET A 100 2.51 3.20 -11.28
CA MET A 100 2.21 3.44 -12.70
C MET A 100 2.34 4.92 -13.04
N GLY A 101 1.67 5.80 -12.28
CA GLY A 101 1.71 7.24 -12.54
C GLY A 101 3.13 7.82 -12.46
N MET A 102 3.95 7.38 -11.50
CA MET A 102 5.35 7.82 -11.41
C MET A 102 6.20 7.34 -12.59
N ARG A 103 6.03 6.08 -13.03
CA ARG A 103 6.77 5.53 -14.18
C ARG A 103 6.39 6.21 -15.47
N GLU A 104 5.10 6.44 -15.69
CA GLU A 104 4.57 7.11 -16.87
C GLU A 104 5.06 8.56 -16.92
N GLY A 105 4.85 9.33 -15.84
CA GLY A 105 5.30 10.73 -15.76
C GLY A 105 6.81 10.90 -15.94
N LEU A 106 7.63 10.00 -15.37
CA LEU A 106 9.08 10.03 -15.59
C LEU A 106 9.46 9.72 -17.05
N ARG A 107 8.78 8.74 -17.66
CA ARG A 107 9.04 8.33 -19.04
C ARG A 107 8.67 9.45 -20.03
N GLU A 108 7.51 10.06 -19.85
CA GLU A 108 7.05 11.18 -20.67
C GLU A 108 7.94 12.40 -20.47
N GLY A 109 8.16 12.84 -19.23
CA GLY A 109 9.03 13.97 -18.95
C GLY A 109 10.46 13.79 -19.47
N ARG A 110 11.00 12.57 -19.44
CA ARG A 110 12.32 12.27 -20.02
C ARG A 110 12.31 12.33 -21.55
N LYS A 111 11.24 11.86 -22.21
CA LYS A 111 11.12 11.93 -23.67
C LYS A 111 11.01 13.38 -24.13
N GLU A 112 10.06 14.13 -23.57
CA GLU A 112 9.83 15.53 -23.90
C GLU A 112 11.08 16.38 -23.62
N GLY A 113 11.71 16.18 -22.46
CA GLY A 113 12.95 16.88 -22.11
C GLY A 113 14.09 16.58 -23.08
N ARG A 114 14.19 15.34 -23.58
CA ARG A 114 15.20 14.96 -24.57
C ARG A 114 14.90 15.56 -25.94
N GLU A 115 13.66 15.48 -26.40
CA GLU A 115 13.25 16.02 -27.70
C GLU A 115 13.45 17.54 -27.75
N MET A 116 12.94 18.27 -26.75
CA MET A 116 13.18 19.72 -26.65
C MET A 116 14.66 20.08 -26.56
N GLY A 117 15.46 19.27 -25.85
CA GLY A 117 16.91 19.47 -25.74
C GLY A 117 17.63 19.30 -27.08
N ILE A 118 17.26 18.26 -27.85
CA ILE A 118 17.82 18.00 -29.18
C ILE A 118 17.42 19.11 -30.15
N GLU A 119 16.15 19.49 -30.18
CA GLU A 119 15.63 20.51 -31.09
C GLU A 119 16.29 21.87 -30.85
N LYS A 120 16.32 22.33 -29.59
CA LYS A 120 16.99 23.59 -29.23
C LYS A 120 18.49 23.54 -29.54
N GLY A 121 19.14 22.42 -29.23
CA GLY A 121 20.56 22.22 -29.52
C GLY A 121 20.87 22.29 -31.01
N LEU A 122 20.02 21.69 -31.85
CA LEU A 122 20.17 21.70 -33.31
C LEU A 122 19.95 23.11 -33.87
N GLN A 123 18.84 23.77 -33.52
CA GLN A 123 18.55 25.14 -33.98
C GLN A 123 19.64 26.14 -33.57
N GLU A 124 20.09 26.10 -32.31
CA GLU A 124 21.19 26.95 -31.86
C GLU A 124 22.50 26.63 -32.59
N GLY A 125 22.76 25.35 -32.84
CA GLY A 125 23.94 24.88 -33.58
C GLY A 125 23.95 25.39 -35.01
N GLU A 126 22.84 25.26 -35.73
CA GLU A 126 22.65 25.74 -37.10
C GLU A 126 22.80 27.25 -37.18
N MET A 127 22.08 28.01 -36.35
CA MET A 127 22.19 29.48 -36.32
C MET A 127 23.61 29.96 -36.01
N LYS A 128 24.32 29.33 -35.06
CA LYS A 128 25.71 29.67 -34.76
C LYS A 128 26.62 29.28 -35.92
N GLY A 129 26.37 28.17 -36.59
CA GLY A 129 27.11 27.70 -37.76
C GLY A 129 26.97 28.63 -38.96
N GLU A 130 25.75 29.01 -39.31
CA GLU A 130 25.44 29.95 -40.39
C GLU A 130 26.09 31.31 -40.17
N LYS A 131 25.95 31.88 -38.96
CA LYS A 131 26.61 33.15 -38.60
C LYS A 131 28.13 33.05 -38.71
N ARG A 132 28.74 31.96 -38.24
CA ARG A 132 30.20 31.75 -38.38
C ARG A 132 30.62 31.69 -39.85
N LYS A 133 29.88 30.93 -40.66
CA LYS A 133 30.14 30.81 -42.10
C LYS A 133 29.99 32.15 -42.83
N ALA A 134 28.95 32.92 -42.53
CA ALA A 134 28.74 34.25 -43.09
C ALA A 134 29.91 35.19 -42.78
N VAL A 135 30.39 35.19 -41.52
CA VAL A 135 31.56 35.99 -41.09
C VAL A 135 32.84 35.52 -41.79
N GLU A 136 33.05 34.22 -41.95
CA GLU A 136 34.22 33.66 -42.64
C GLU A 136 34.24 34.07 -44.12
N VAL A 137 33.12 33.93 -44.81
CA VAL A 137 32.95 34.36 -46.22
C VAL A 137 33.20 35.86 -46.35
N ALA A 138 32.63 36.68 -45.47
CA ALA A 138 32.84 38.13 -45.49
C ALA A 138 34.31 38.51 -45.29
N ARG A 139 35.00 37.86 -44.34
CA ARG A 139 36.43 38.08 -44.09
C ARG A 139 37.30 37.68 -45.28
N ALA A 140 36.98 36.58 -45.95
CA ALA A 140 37.68 36.12 -47.15
C ALA A 140 37.45 37.06 -48.34
N ALA A 141 36.22 37.54 -48.52
CA ALA A 141 35.85 38.47 -49.58
C ALA A 141 36.51 39.85 -49.40
N LEU A 142 36.51 40.40 -48.17
CA LEU A 142 37.23 41.63 -47.84
C LEU A 142 38.75 41.49 -48.04
N ALA A 143 39.34 40.33 -47.74
CA ALA A 143 40.77 40.08 -47.96
C ALA A 143 41.16 40.11 -49.44
N ARG A 144 40.21 39.84 -50.35
CA ARG A 144 40.39 39.93 -51.80
C ARG A 144 40.13 41.34 -52.36
N GLY A 145 39.84 42.32 -51.50
CA GLY A 145 39.66 43.72 -51.89
C GLY A 145 38.28 44.05 -52.47
N LEU A 146 37.28 43.17 -52.28
CA LEU A 146 35.89 43.46 -52.65
C LEU A 146 35.32 44.60 -51.79
N ASP A 147 34.43 45.41 -52.37
CA ASP A 147 33.81 46.53 -51.66
C ASP A 147 32.79 46.07 -50.61
N VAL A 148 32.45 46.96 -49.67
CA VAL A 148 31.61 46.63 -48.52
C VAL A 148 30.19 46.22 -48.94
N GLY A 149 29.65 46.81 -50.01
CA GLY A 149 28.32 46.49 -50.52
C GLY A 149 28.29 45.10 -51.15
N MET A 150 29.24 44.80 -52.04
CA MET A 150 29.34 43.47 -52.68
C MET A 150 29.62 42.36 -51.64
N VAL A 151 30.40 42.64 -50.59
CA VAL A 151 30.63 41.68 -49.51
C VAL A 151 29.38 41.44 -48.67
N ALA A 152 28.60 42.48 -48.37
CA ALA A 152 27.33 42.35 -47.65
C ALA A 152 26.37 41.45 -48.42
N GLU A 153 26.26 41.64 -49.74
CA GLU A 153 25.41 40.82 -50.62
C GLU A 153 25.86 39.35 -50.65
N ILE A 154 27.16 39.07 -50.85
CA ILE A 154 27.69 37.69 -50.95
C ILE A 154 27.61 36.93 -49.62
N SER A 155 27.84 37.61 -48.50
CA SER A 155 27.89 36.98 -47.17
C SER A 155 26.55 36.92 -46.46
N GLY A 156 25.53 37.63 -46.97
CA GLY A 156 24.23 37.76 -46.32
C GLY A 156 24.25 38.54 -45.01
N LEU A 157 25.32 39.31 -44.76
CA LEU A 157 25.46 40.20 -43.59
C LEU A 157 25.00 41.62 -43.93
N THR A 158 24.66 42.41 -42.92
CA THR A 158 24.35 43.83 -43.16
C THR A 158 25.63 44.61 -43.47
N GLU A 159 25.54 45.68 -44.26
CA GLU A 159 26.69 46.56 -44.53
C GLU A 159 27.34 47.10 -43.24
N GLY A 160 26.53 47.35 -42.20
CA GLY A 160 27.01 47.73 -40.87
C GLY A 160 27.83 46.64 -40.20
N ASP A 161 27.40 45.37 -40.28
CA ASP A 161 28.15 44.22 -39.75
C ASP A 161 29.48 44.04 -40.51
N VAL A 162 29.47 44.17 -41.84
CA VAL A 162 30.66 44.08 -42.69
C VAL A 162 31.63 45.24 -42.43
N ALA A 163 31.13 46.46 -42.24
CA ALA A 163 31.94 47.63 -41.90
C ALA A 163 32.65 47.46 -40.55
N ARG A 164 31.96 46.88 -39.55
CA ARG A 164 32.58 46.54 -38.25
C ARG A 164 33.67 45.47 -38.41
N LEU A 165 33.40 44.40 -39.16
CA LEU A 165 34.41 43.37 -39.46
C LEU A 165 35.64 43.92 -40.20
N LYS A 166 35.46 44.93 -41.05
CA LYS A 166 36.55 45.63 -41.74
C LYS A 166 37.35 46.52 -40.79
N ALA A 167 36.69 47.17 -39.83
CA ALA A 167 37.34 48.01 -38.81
C ALA A 167 38.13 47.21 -37.77
N GLU A 168 37.66 46.01 -37.40
CA GLU A 168 38.36 45.09 -36.47
C GLU A 168 39.67 44.52 -37.03
N LYS A 169 39.89 44.62 -38.34
CA LYS A 169 41.07 44.08 -39.05
C LYS A 169 42.20 45.10 -39.21
N LYS A 170 42.04 46.30 -38.67
CA LYS A 170 42.97 47.44 -38.77
C LYS A 170 43.74 47.63 -37.47
#